data_AF-A0A8H3AJP5-F1
#
_entry.id   AF-A0A8H3AJP5-F1
#
_cell.length_a   1.000
_cell.length_b   1.000
_cell.length_c   1.000
_cell.angle_alpha   90.00
_cell.angle_beta   90.00
_cell.angle_gamma   90.00
#
_symmetry.space_group_name_H-M   'P 1'
#
loop_
_entity.id
_entity.type
_entity.pdbx_description
1 polymer ?
#
loop_
_entity_poly.entity_id
_entity_poly.type
_entity_poly.pdbx_seq_one_letter_code
_entity_poly.pdbx_strand_id
1 'polypeptide(L)'
;MLPTLVIVRLALYLFALLFSMVVFSLTIVRLNYTDRRRDPRVDPLRNGQAFYDPPIPELLVSSFLTMCVALWMMFVIYRRYGHNILTKTWFELLCLFVLWGLWLGGAASATALWPNLNWCQIYQPCRILVALIAFAWMGFILLTFLMVGTLFVASTRAGWYDHTHSEWSFDTRGDGLQNGQGTKHRTYPRY
;
A
#
# COMPACT_ATOMS: atom_id res chain seq x y z
N MET A 1 -18.82 -5.66 19.00
CA MET A 1 -18.39 -4.37 18.42
C MET A 1 -16.94 -4.52 18.01
N LEU A 2 -16.57 -4.16 16.78
CA LEU A 2 -15.15 -4.13 16.41
C LEU A 2 -14.46 -3.02 17.22
N PRO A 3 -13.29 -3.28 17.79
CA PRO A 3 -12.55 -2.23 18.50
C PRO A 3 -12.14 -1.12 17.54
N THR A 4 -12.13 0.12 18.03
CA THR A 4 -11.90 1.34 17.24
C THR A 4 -10.63 1.28 16.39
N LEU A 5 -9.56 0.68 16.92
CA LEU A 5 -8.29 0.50 16.21
C LEU A 5 -8.42 -0.40 14.97
N VAL A 6 -9.24 -1.45 15.02
CA VAL A 6 -9.47 -2.35 13.86
C VAL A 6 -10.25 -1.64 12.77
N ILE A 7 -11.22 -0.80 13.15
CA ILE A 7 -12.01 0.00 12.21
C ILE A 7 -11.12 1.00 11.48
N VAL A 8 -10.25 1.72 12.21
CA VAL A 8 -9.29 2.66 11.62
C VAL A 8 -8.34 1.94 10.66
N ARG A 9 -7.81 0.78 11.05
CA ARG A 9 -6.92 -0.01 10.19
C ARG A 9 -7.62 -0.50 8.92
N LEU A 10 -8.86 -0.98 9.03
CA LEU A 10 -9.67 -1.39 7.87
C LEU A 10 -9.93 -0.20 6.93
N ALA A 11 -10.28 0.96 7.49
CA ALA A 11 -10.46 2.19 6.72
C ALA A 11 -9.16 2.59 6.00
N LEU A 12 -8.01 2.56 6.68
CA LEU A 12 -6.72 2.88 6.08
C LEU A 12 -6.36 1.92 4.93
N TYR A 13 -6.60 0.62 5.07
CA TYR A 13 -6.43 -0.34 3.96
C TYR A 13 -7.38 -0.08 2.79
N LEU A 14 -8.64 0.27 3.08
CA LEU A 14 -9.61 0.63 2.04
C LEU A 14 -9.16 1.88 1.28
N PHE A 15 -8.71 2.93 1.98
CA PHE A 15 -8.17 4.11 1.33
C PHE A 15 -6.93 3.77 0.49
N ALA A 16 -5.98 3.03 1.05
CA ALA A 16 -4.79 2.59 0.32
C ALA A 16 -5.14 1.83 -0.97
N LEU A 17 -6.18 0.99 -0.93
CA LEU A 17 -6.70 0.29 -2.11
C LEU A 17 -7.25 1.26 -3.16
N LEU A 18 -8.06 2.24 -2.76
CA LEU A 18 -8.62 3.24 -3.68
C LEU A 18 -7.52 4.09 -4.33
N PHE A 19 -6.56 4.57 -3.53
CA PHE A 19 -5.40 5.31 -4.03
C PHE A 19 -4.58 4.47 -5.01
N SER A 20 -4.39 3.19 -4.70
CA SER A 20 -3.69 2.25 -5.57
C SER A 20 -4.41 2.03 -6.92
N MET A 21 -5.74 1.91 -6.91
CA MET A 21 -6.54 1.79 -8.14
C MET A 21 -6.41 3.02 -9.04
N VAL A 22 -6.40 4.22 -8.44
CA VAL A 22 -6.21 5.48 -9.16
C VAL A 22 -4.81 5.54 -9.79
N VAL A 23 -3.76 5.26 -9.02
CA VAL A 23 -2.38 5.25 -9.54
C VAL A 23 -2.20 4.20 -10.63
N PHE A 24 -2.77 3.01 -10.46
CA PHE A 24 -2.72 1.94 -11.47
C PHE A 24 -3.40 2.37 -12.78
N SER A 25 -4.57 3.01 -12.69
CA SER A 25 -5.28 3.51 -13.88
C SER A 25 -4.50 4.63 -14.58
N LEU A 26 -3.94 5.58 -13.82
CA LEU A 26 -3.17 6.69 -14.37
C LEU A 26 -1.83 6.24 -15.00
N THR A 27 -1.15 5.26 -14.39
CA THR A 27 0.09 4.68 -14.94
C THR A 27 -0.16 3.98 -16.26
N ILE A 28 -1.27 3.24 -16.42
CA ILE A 28 -1.66 2.63 -17.71
C ILE A 28 -1.90 3.69 -18.79
N VAL A 29 -2.65 4.74 -18.47
CA VAL A 29 -2.92 5.83 -19.42
C VAL A 29 -1.61 6.50 -19.84
N ARG A 30 -0.69 6.72 -18.90
CA ARG A 30 0.62 7.28 -19.20
C ARG A 30 1.48 6.33 -20.02
N LEU A 31 1.49 5.03 -19.72
CA LEU A 31 2.24 4.02 -20.47
C LEU A 31 1.78 3.95 -21.94
N ASN A 32 0.46 3.99 -22.16
CA ASN A 32 -0.15 4.03 -23.49
C ASN A 32 0.25 5.30 -24.27
N TYR A 33 0.39 6.42 -23.55
CA TYR A 33 0.89 7.67 -24.14
C TYR A 33 2.37 7.59 -24.51
N THR A 34 3.21 6.95 -23.69
CA THR A 34 4.67 6.89 -23.91
C THR A 34 5.10 5.87 -24.97
N ASP A 35 4.33 4.81 -25.18
CA ASP A 35 4.70 3.69 -26.08
C ASP A 35 4.31 3.93 -27.55
N ARG A 36 3.35 4.83 -27.81
CA ARG A 36 2.87 5.13 -29.17
C ARG A 36 3.49 6.40 -29.71
N ARG A 37 4.07 6.34 -30.92
CA ARG A 37 4.47 7.55 -31.66
C ARG A 37 3.22 8.39 -31.94
N ARG A 38 3.31 9.70 -31.69
CA ARG A 38 2.20 10.65 -31.87
C ARG A 38 2.53 11.67 -32.96
N ASP A 39 1.52 12.10 -33.69
CA ASP A 39 1.66 13.20 -34.62
C ASP A 39 2.06 14.50 -33.88
N PRO A 40 3.16 15.17 -34.28
CA PRO A 40 3.66 16.39 -33.63
C PRO A 40 2.70 17.59 -33.66
N ARG A 41 1.62 17.50 -34.45
CA ARG A 41 0.62 18.57 -34.61
C ARG A 41 -0.38 18.64 -33.45
N VAL A 42 -0.52 17.55 -32.69
CA VAL A 42 -1.46 17.48 -31.55
C VAL A 42 -0.73 17.79 -30.25
N ASP A 43 0.49 17.27 -30.08
CA ASP A 43 1.35 17.54 -28.91
C ASP A 43 2.80 17.82 -29.36
N PRO A 44 3.33 19.04 -29.20
CA PRO A 44 4.73 19.36 -29.54
C PRO A 44 5.74 18.87 -28.49
N LEU A 45 5.27 18.16 -27.45
CA LEU A 45 6.10 17.67 -26.36
C LEU A 45 7.05 16.58 -26.88
N ARG A 46 8.30 16.97 -27.14
CA ARG A 46 9.41 16.10 -27.57
C ARG A 46 9.23 15.46 -28.96
N ASN A 47 8.72 16.23 -29.92
CA ASN A 47 8.68 15.90 -31.36
C ASN A 47 8.00 14.54 -31.70
N GLY A 48 7.08 14.06 -30.87
CA GLY A 48 6.25 12.88 -31.18
C GLY A 48 6.95 11.52 -31.12
N GLN A 49 8.18 11.46 -30.60
CA GLN A 49 8.88 10.17 -30.45
C GLN A 49 8.44 9.43 -29.18
N ALA A 50 8.59 8.10 -29.18
CA ALA A 50 8.34 7.28 -28.01
C ALA A 50 9.50 7.45 -27.01
N PHE A 51 9.19 7.51 -25.71
CA PHE A 51 10.17 7.68 -24.64
C PHE A 51 9.85 6.75 -23.49
N TYR A 52 10.89 6.20 -22.86
CA TYR A 52 10.74 5.35 -21.68
C TYR A 52 11.00 6.15 -20.42
N ASP A 53 10.00 6.20 -19.54
CA ASP A 53 10.06 6.85 -18.23
C ASP A 53 10.17 5.74 -17.15
N PRO A 54 11.36 5.46 -16.57
CA PRO A 54 11.54 4.44 -15.52
C PRO A 54 10.55 4.50 -14.34
N PRO A 55 10.17 5.67 -13.78
CA PRO A 55 9.23 5.75 -12.65
C PRO A 55 7.85 5.12 -12.92
N ILE A 56 7.40 5.08 -14.18
CA ILE A 56 6.05 4.61 -14.53
C ILE A 56 5.86 3.11 -14.28
N PRO A 57 6.69 2.19 -14.82
CA PRO A 57 6.58 0.76 -14.53
C PRO A 57 6.82 0.44 -13.05
N GLU A 58 7.68 1.19 -12.37
CA GLU A 58 7.94 1.02 -10.94
C GLU A 58 6.67 1.31 -10.10
N LEU A 59 5.97 2.41 -10.40
CA LEU A 59 4.69 2.76 -9.77
C LEU A 59 3.53 1.85 -10.18
N LEU A 60 3.57 1.29 -11.40
CA LEU A 60 2.60 0.30 -11.85
C LEU A 60 2.73 -1.01 -11.06
N VAL A 61 3.94 -1.50 -10.87
CA VAL A 61 4.20 -2.72 -10.08
C VAL A 61 3.86 -2.50 -8.61
N SER A 62 4.26 -1.35 -8.05
CA SER A 62 3.98 -1.04 -6.64
C SER A 62 2.49 -0.92 -6.35
N SER A 63 1.71 -0.26 -7.21
CA SER A 63 0.25 -0.17 -7.07
C SER A 63 -0.42 -1.54 -7.25
N PHE A 64 0.01 -2.35 -8.21
CA PHE A 64 -0.52 -3.71 -8.36
C PHE A 64 -0.30 -4.57 -7.10
N LEU A 65 0.92 -4.57 -6.57
CA LEU A 65 1.25 -5.28 -5.33
C LEU A 65 0.44 -4.75 -4.14
N THR A 66 0.25 -3.43 -4.06
CA THR A 66 -0.54 -2.81 -2.98
C THR A 66 -1.99 -3.26 -3.03
N MET A 67 -2.60 -3.35 -4.21
CA MET A 67 -3.94 -3.90 -4.37
C MET A 67 -4.04 -5.34 -3.87
N CYS A 68 -3.12 -6.20 -4.28
CA CYS A 68 -3.10 -7.60 -3.86
C CYS A 68 -2.96 -7.73 -2.34
N VAL A 69 -2.00 -7.00 -1.75
CA VAL A 69 -1.76 -7.04 -0.30
C VAL A 69 -2.93 -6.42 0.48
N ALA A 70 -3.49 -5.30 0.03
CA ALA A 70 -4.62 -4.66 0.71
C ALA A 70 -5.87 -5.57 0.71
N LEU A 71 -6.20 -6.17 -0.44
CA LEU A 71 -7.31 -7.13 -0.53
C LEU A 71 -7.08 -8.36 0.35
N TRP A 72 -5.86 -8.90 0.33
CA TRP A 72 -5.47 -10.02 1.18
C TRP A 72 -5.62 -9.69 2.66
N MET A 73 -5.08 -8.55 3.11
CA MET A 73 -5.16 -8.13 4.51
C MET A 73 -6.60 -7.85 4.95
N MET A 74 -7.40 -7.18 4.12
CA MET A 74 -8.83 -6.99 4.39
C MET A 74 -9.56 -8.32 4.53
N PHE A 75 -9.26 -9.30 3.67
CA PHE A 75 -9.84 -10.64 3.74
C PHE A 75 -9.42 -11.38 5.02
N VAL A 76 -8.14 -11.33 5.39
CA VAL A 76 -7.61 -11.95 6.62
C VAL A 76 -8.29 -11.35 7.87
N ILE A 77 -8.46 -10.02 7.92
CA ILE A 77 -9.10 -9.32 9.04
C ILE A 77 -10.59 -9.66 9.10
N TYR A 78 -11.29 -9.63 7.97
CA TYR A 78 -12.73 -9.90 7.90
C TYR A 78 -13.06 -11.34 8.28
N ARG A 79 -12.32 -12.30 7.73
CA ARG A 79 -12.59 -13.74 7.94
C ARG A 79 -11.94 -14.28 9.23
N ARG A 80 -11.16 -13.48 9.95
CA ARG A 80 -10.31 -13.90 11.09
C ARG A 80 -9.56 -15.21 10.79
N TYR A 81 -8.99 -15.31 9.59
CA TYR A 81 -8.35 -16.54 9.15
C TYR A 81 -7.06 -16.77 9.95
N GLY A 82 -6.87 -17.97 10.50
CA GLY A 82 -5.73 -18.32 11.36
C GLY A 82 -4.73 -19.24 10.68
N HIS A 83 -4.11 -18.80 9.58
CA HIS A 83 -3.12 -19.62 8.87
C HIS A 83 -1.69 -19.28 9.34
N ASN A 84 -0.97 -20.28 9.87
CA ASN A 84 0.20 -20.15 10.76
C ASN A 84 1.37 -19.23 10.37
N ILE A 85 1.51 -18.76 9.12
CA ILE A 85 2.68 -17.98 8.66
C ILE A 85 2.27 -16.64 8.02
N LEU A 86 1.27 -16.66 7.14
CA LEU A 86 0.82 -15.48 6.37
C LEU A 86 0.02 -14.47 7.20
N THR A 87 -0.33 -14.82 8.45
CA THR A 87 -1.08 -13.95 9.36
C THR A 87 -0.24 -13.48 10.53
N LYS A 88 1.08 -13.68 10.51
CA LYS A 88 1.98 -13.18 11.56
C LYS A 88 2.22 -11.68 11.40
N THR A 89 2.31 -10.97 12.52
CA THR A 89 2.55 -9.51 12.53
C THR A 89 3.86 -9.12 11.86
N TRP A 90 4.91 -9.94 12.01
CA TRP A 90 6.16 -9.70 11.30
C TRP A 90 6.06 -9.82 9.76
N PHE A 91 5.24 -10.73 9.24
CA PHE A 91 5.03 -10.87 7.80
C PHE A 91 4.28 -9.67 7.22
N GLU A 92 3.25 -9.20 7.93
CA GLU A 92 2.57 -7.96 7.57
C GLU A 92 3.53 -6.76 7.54
N LEU A 93 4.35 -6.60 8.58
CA LEU A 93 5.36 -5.53 8.64
C LEU A 93 6.37 -5.64 7.50
N LEU A 94 6.81 -6.85 7.15
CA LEU A 94 7.71 -7.07 6.01
C LEU A 94 7.04 -6.64 4.69
N CYS A 95 5.79 -7.06 4.44
CA CYS A 95 5.05 -6.65 3.25
C CYS A 95 4.86 -5.13 3.20
N LEU A 96 4.47 -4.51 4.33
CA LEU A 96 4.30 -3.06 4.43
C LEU A 96 5.63 -2.33 4.20
N PHE A 97 6.75 -2.84 4.70
CA PHE A 97 8.07 -2.24 4.50
C PHE A 97 8.52 -2.29 3.03
N VAL A 98 8.32 -3.42 2.36
CA VAL A 98 8.62 -3.55 0.91
C VAL A 98 7.75 -2.59 0.10
N LEU A 99 6.45 -2.54 0.39
CA LEU A 99 5.52 -1.60 -0.25
C LEU A 99 5.92 -0.15 0.01
N TRP A 100 6.26 0.19 1.25
CA TRP A 100 6.72 1.52 1.65
C TRP A 100 7.94 1.97 0.84
N GLY A 101 8.94 1.09 0.69
CA GLY A 101 10.14 1.36 -0.12
C GLY A 101 9.83 1.54 -1.60
N LEU A 102 8.96 0.70 -2.18
CA LEU A 102 8.56 0.81 -3.58
C LEU A 102 7.80 2.12 -3.87
N TRP A 103 6.89 2.53 -2.98
CA TRP A 103 6.16 3.80 -3.13
C TRP A 103 7.08 5.00 -2.94
N LEU A 104 8.00 4.96 -1.98
CA LEU A 104 9.00 6.01 -1.79
C LEU A 104 9.91 6.16 -3.01
N GLY A 105 10.44 5.04 -3.50
CA GLY A 105 11.32 5.00 -4.67
C GLY A 105 10.63 5.58 -5.90
N GLY A 106 9.41 5.13 -6.21
CA GLY A 106 8.63 5.63 -7.35
C GLY A 106 8.23 7.10 -7.23
N ALA A 107 7.85 7.57 -6.04
CA ALA A 107 7.53 8.98 -5.82
C ALA A 107 8.77 9.88 -5.93
N ALA A 108 9.90 9.45 -5.36
CA ALA A 108 11.16 10.19 -5.41
C ALA A 108 11.73 10.26 -6.82
N SER A 109 11.78 9.14 -7.55
CA SER A 109 12.26 9.10 -8.93
C SER A 109 11.38 9.93 -9.86
N ALA A 110 10.06 9.87 -9.72
CA ALA A 110 9.13 10.72 -10.47
C ALA A 110 9.34 12.22 -10.18
N THR A 111 9.50 12.60 -8.91
CA THR A 111 9.72 14.00 -8.52
C THR A 111 11.08 14.52 -9.02
N ALA A 112 12.12 13.69 -9.02
CA ALA A 112 13.44 14.04 -9.52
C ALA A 112 13.48 14.22 -11.04
N LEU A 113 12.73 13.39 -11.78
CA LEU A 113 12.69 13.46 -13.24
C LEU A 113 11.90 14.66 -13.75
N TRP A 114 10.85 15.07 -13.02
CA TRP A 114 10.01 16.20 -13.38
C TRP A 114 9.88 17.21 -12.23
N PRO A 115 10.90 18.06 -12.02
CA PRO A 115 10.90 19.01 -10.90
C PRO A 115 9.99 20.24 -11.13
N ASN A 116 9.79 20.66 -12.38
CA ASN A 116 9.02 21.86 -12.72
C ASN A 116 7.98 21.57 -13.82
N LEU A 117 6.74 21.24 -13.43
CA LEU A 117 5.62 21.01 -14.36
C LEU A 117 4.67 22.20 -14.53
N ASN A 118 4.92 23.31 -13.82
CA ASN A 118 4.00 24.44 -13.78
C ASN A 118 3.74 25.04 -15.18
N TRP A 119 4.78 25.09 -16.02
CA TRP A 119 4.72 25.61 -17.39
C TRP A 119 3.89 24.75 -18.37
N CYS A 120 3.69 23.46 -18.06
CA CYS A 120 3.10 22.49 -18.98
C CYS A 120 1.65 22.12 -18.61
N GLN A 121 1.05 22.73 -17.58
CA GLN A 121 -0.30 22.38 -17.13
C GLN A 121 -1.39 22.58 -18.18
N ILE A 122 -1.14 23.34 -19.25
CA ILE A 122 -2.08 23.49 -20.36
C ILE A 122 -2.35 22.15 -21.07
N TYR A 123 -1.37 21.25 -21.12
CA TYR A 123 -1.49 19.96 -21.80
C TYR A 123 -2.00 18.85 -20.86
N GLN A 124 -2.95 18.04 -21.34
CA GLN A 124 -3.45 16.86 -20.63
C GLN A 124 -2.36 15.91 -20.06
N PRO A 125 -1.29 15.55 -20.81
CA PRO A 125 -0.26 14.63 -20.30
C PRO A 125 0.46 15.17 -19.04
N CYS A 126 0.66 16.48 -18.94
CA CYS A 126 1.30 17.09 -17.77
C CYS A 126 0.37 17.11 -16.55
N ARG A 127 -0.94 17.33 -16.74
CA ARG A 127 -1.92 17.24 -15.63
C ARG A 127 -1.98 15.84 -15.03
N ILE A 128 -1.93 14.81 -15.88
CA ILE A 128 -1.89 13.41 -15.46
C ILE A 128 -0.64 13.13 -14.62
N LEU A 129 0.53 13.63 -15.02
CA LEU A 129 1.78 13.47 -14.27
C LEU A 129 1.71 14.12 -12.89
N VAL A 130 1.20 15.35 -12.81
CA VAL A 130 1.04 16.06 -11.53
C VAL A 130 0.10 15.27 -10.61
N ALA A 131 -1.03 14.79 -11.13
CA ALA A 131 -1.96 13.96 -10.37
C ALA A 131 -1.28 12.66 -9.89
N LEU A 132 -0.52 12.00 -10.76
CA LEU A 132 0.18 10.75 -10.45
C LEU A 132 1.21 10.96 -9.32
N ILE A 133 2.01 12.02 -9.37
CA ILE A 133 2.98 12.36 -8.31
C ILE A 133 2.25 12.66 -6.99
N ALA A 134 1.17 13.45 -7.02
CA ALA A 134 0.40 13.78 -5.83
C ALA A 134 -0.20 12.51 -5.18
N PHE A 135 -0.80 11.63 -5.97
CA PHE A 135 -1.35 10.36 -5.49
C PHE A 135 -0.26 9.38 -5.01
N ALA A 136 0.92 9.38 -5.64
CA ALA A 136 2.07 8.60 -5.18
C ALA A 136 2.52 9.04 -3.77
N TRP A 137 2.65 10.35 -3.52
CA TRP A 137 2.98 10.87 -2.20
C TRP A 137 1.88 10.61 -1.16
N MET A 138 0.60 10.75 -1.53
CA MET A 138 -0.50 10.44 -0.62
C MET A 138 -0.55 8.96 -0.24
N GLY A 139 -0.33 8.05 -1.20
CA GLY A 139 -0.25 6.62 -0.91
C GLY A 139 0.96 6.25 -0.04
N PHE A 140 2.12 6.90 -0.25
CA PHE A 140 3.28 6.75 0.62
C PHE A 140 2.99 7.17 2.08
N ILE A 141 2.34 8.31 2.27
CA ILE A 141 1.95 8.80 3.60
C ILE A 141 0.99 7.81 4.27
N LEU A 142 -0.01 7.31 3.55
CA LEU A 142 -0.95 6.31 4.08
C LEU A 142 -0.25 5.01 4.50
N LEU A 143 0.67 4.49 3.67
CA LEU A 143 1.46 3.32 4.01
C LEU A 143 2.35 3.56 5.23
N THR A 144 2.88 4.77 5.39
CA THR A 144 3.66 5.17 6.58
C THR A 144 2.80 5.12 7.83
N PHE A 145 1.59 5.66 7.80
CA PHE A 145 0.65 5.57 8.93
C PHE A 145 0.29 4.12 9.27
N LEU A 146 0.06 3.27 8.25
CA LEU A 146 -0.16 1.84 8.47
C LEU A 146 1.04 1.16 9.13
N MET A 147 2.24 1.39 8.59
CA MET A 147 3.47 0.75 9.07
C MET A 147 3.82 1.20 10.50
N VAL A 148 3.75 2.49 10.79
CA VAL A 148 4.02 3.01 12.14
C VAL A 148 2.94 2.54 13.12
N GLY A 149 1.67 2.53 12.70
CA GLY A 149 0.58 2.02 13.53
C GLY A 149 0.75 0.54 13.89
N THR A 150 1.13 -0.30 12.92
CA THR A 150 1.38 -1.72 13.16
C THR A 150 2.62 -1.96 14.00
N LEU A 151 3.69 -1.22 13.75
CA LEU A 151 4.93 -1.29 14.55
C LEU A 151 4.70 -0.87 16.00
N PHE A 152 3.94 0.21 16.22
CA PHE A 152 3.65 0.72 17.57
C PHE A 152 2.90 -0.33 18.41
N VAL A 153 1.90 -1.00 17.83
CA VAL A 153 1.17 -2.04 18.55
C VAL A 153 1.99 -3.32 18.73
N ALA A 154 2.74 -3.74 17.72
CA ALA A 154 3.65 -4.88 17.84
C ALA A 154 4.71 -4.64 18.94
N SER A 155 5.24 -3.42 19.04
CA SER A 155 6.25 -3.06 20.03
C SER A 155 5.67 -2.94 21.44
N THR A 156 4.49 -2.33 21.59
CA THR A 156 3.85 -2.17 22.92
C THR A 156 3.31 -3.47 23.49
N ARG A 157 2.92 -4.43 22.62
CA ARG A 157 2.34 -5.72 23.04
C ARG A 157 3.30 -6.91 22.93
N ALA A 158 4.51 -6.70 22.40
CA ALA A 158 5.52 -7.73 22.16
C ALA A 158 5.03 -8.95 21.34
N GLY A 159 3.92 -8.82 20.59
CA GLY A 159 3.25 -9.90 19.86
C GLY A 159 3.79 -10.14 18.44
N TRP A 160 5.11 -10.08 18.23
CA TRP A 160 5.75 -10.21 16.91
C TRP A 160 5.37 -11.50 16.14
N TYR A 161 5.07 -12.57 16.87
CA TYR A 161 4.70 -13.89 16.34
C TYR A 161 3.22 -14.23 16.49
N ASP A 162 2.45 -13.33 17.10
CA ASP A 162 1.01 -13.49 17.23
C ASP A 162 0.31 -13.19 15.92
N HIS A 163 -0.96 -13.58 15.85
CA HIS A 163 -1.75 -13.38 14.65
C HIS A 163 -2.17 -11.92 14.56
N THR A 164 -2.10 -11.34 13.37
CA THR A 164 -2.38 -9.92 13.10
C THR A 164 -3.79 -9.46 13.43
N HIS A 165 -4.70 -10.38 13.76
CA HIS A 165 -6.05 -10.08 14.25
C HIS A 165 -6.17 -10.17 15.78
N SER A 166 -5.33 -10.97 16.46
CA SER A 166 -5.44 -11.21 17.91
C SER A 166 -4.91 -10.05 18.73
N GLU A 167 -3.86 -9.37 18.26
CA GLU A 167 -3.31 -8.20 18.97
C GLU A 167 -4.26 -7.00 18.99
N TRP A 168 -5.24 -6.94 18.10
CA TRP A 168 -6.11 -5.77 17.94
C TRP A 168 -7.54 -5.97 18.43
N SER A 169 -7.94 -7.21 18.73
CA SER A 169 -9.20 -7.49 19.41
C SER A 169 -9.08 -7.16 20.89
N PHE A 170 -9.64 -6.04 21.34
CA PHE A 170 -10.01 -5.89 22.75
C PHE A 170 -11.16 -6.88 22.99
N ASP A 171 -10.83 -8.10 23.42
CA ASP A 171 -11.89 -8.98 23.91
C ASP A 171 -12.34 -8.43 25.28
N THR A 172 -13.55 -7.88 25.31
CA THR A 172 -14.24 -7.47 26.54
C THR A 172 -14.87 -8.66 27.27
N ARG A 173 -14.69 -9.90 26.79
CA ARG A 173 -14.86 -11.09 27.63
C ARG A 173 -13.54 -11.35 28.35
N GLY A 174 -13.55 -11.14 29.66
CA GLY A 174 -12.40 -11.35 30.54
C GLY A 174 -11.98 -12.82 30.68
N ASP A 175 -11.59 -13.47 29.58
CA ASP A 175 -11.15 -14.86 29.56
C ASP A 175 -9.68 -15.02 29.10
N GLY A 176 -8.92 -13.92 29.04
CA GLY A 176 -7.49 -13.92 28.65
C GLY A 176 -6.52 -13.30 29.66
N LEU A 177 -7.03 -12.64 30.71
CA LEU A 177 -6.20 -11.98 31.75
C LEU A 177 -6.14 -12.78 33.06
N GLN A 178 -6.11 -14.11 32.96
CA GLN A 178 -5.54 -14.95 34.01
C GLN A 178 -4.57 -15.94 33.37
N ASN A 179 -3.38 -15.44 33.07
CA ASN A 179 -2.11 -16.09 33.36
C ASN A 179 -1.08 -15.47 32.42
N GLY A 180 -0.06 -14.85 32.99
CA GLY A 180 1.15 -14.41 32.29
C GLY A 180 1.90 -15.59 31.71
N GLN A 181 1.36 -16.19 30.65
CA GLN A 181 1.99 -17.23 29.87
C GLN A 181 2.00 -16.78 28.42
N GLY A 182 3.20 -16.38 27.96
CA GLY A 182 3.48 -16.29 26.54
C GLY A 182 3.03 -17.56 25.82
N THR A 183 2.35 -17.36 24.69
CA THR A 183 2.36 -18.24 23.53
C THR A 183 2.53 -19.74 23.82
N LYS A 184 1.52 -20.37 24.42
CA LYS A 184 1.40 -21.83 24.31
C LYS A 184 0.87 -22.19 22.93
N HIS A 185 1.75 -22.81 22.15
CA HIS A 185 1.47 -23.64 21.00
C HIS A 185 0.07 -24.28 21.07
N ARG A 186 -0.81 -23.89 20.15
CA ARG A 186 -2.07 -24.60 19.90
C ARG A 186 -1.73 -25.90 19.17
N THR A 187 -1.53 -26.97 19.91
CA THR A 187 -1.50 -28.33 19.36
C THR A 187 -2.93 -28.68 18.97
N TYR A 188 -3.21 -28.83 17.67
CA TYR A 188 -4.49 -29.36 17.20
C TYR A 188 -4.57 -30.84 17.59
N PRO A 189 -5.70 -31.33 18.17
CA PRO A 189 -5.90 -32.75 18.36
C PRO A 189 -6.07 -33.40 16.99
N ARG A 190 -5.21 -34.38 16.67
CA ARG A 190 -5.50 -35.35 15.63
C ARG A 190 -6.65 -36.23 16.14
N TYR A 191 -7.74 -36.24 15.41
CA TYR A 191 -8.65 -37.38 15.32
C TYR A 191 -8.47 -37.99 13.93
#